data_AF-A0A7X8T976-F1
#
_entry.id   AF-A0A7X8T976-F1
#
_cell.length_a   1.000
_cell.length_b   1.000
_cell.length_c   1.000
_cell.angle_alpha   90.00
_cell.angle_beta   90.00
_cell.angle_gamma   90.00
#
_symmetry.space_group_name_H-M   'P 1'
#
loop_
_entity.id
_entity.type
_entity.pdbx_description
1 polymer ?
#
loop_
_entity_poly.entity_id
_entity_poly.type
_entity_poly.pdbx_seq_one_letter_code
_entity_poly.pdbx_strand_id
1 'polypeptide(L)'
;MTSADGISTRRDPYQFRVQPPSPPKIDAEQGSSQGAEKQEQTSEKDKVPADVVGASTLRDAAARWQAMAIRILLGGGGDDTLSGGANSAVDAGGGNDTIDVWEHSSVDGGDGDDSIRAWSESKVLGGAGDDQIDVWSEGDVDGGDGDDSIKAWSDSRVLGGAGDDVIDVWSGSYVDGGAGDDDIAAWSETDVHGGAGDDVISAWSDSRVDGGEGNDVIAVHSDSVAIGGKGDDDIRLGPDATMQFSAGDGKDTVRTFVGGQIQFGEGLSADKMRVTYENGDTIISFEGNETDRITLKSMIGSVALTFADGTTQEITRAGEPLKAELHDASGLVRAYHGN
;
A
#
# COMPACT_ATOMS: atom_id res chain seq x y z
N MET A 1 -19.62 -33.25 -10.27
CA MET A 1 -18.38 -32.60 -10.71
C MET A 1 -18.51 -31.18 -10.17
N THR A 2 -18.13 -31.03 -8.91
CA THR A 2 -18.18 -29.78 -8.16
C THR A 2 -16.94 -28.98 -8.53
N SER A 3 -17.16 -27.69 -8.76
CA SER A 3 -16.18 -26.63 -9.00
C SER A 3 -15.00 -26.74 -8.04
N ALA A 4 -13.80 -26.56 -8.59
CA ALA A 4 -12.63 -26.28 -7.80
C ALA A 4 -12.70 -24.79 -7.46
N ASP A 5 -12.88 -24.49 -6.18
CA ASP A 5 -12.74 -23.15 -5.62
C ASP A 5 -11.33 -22.65 -5.93
N GLY A 6 -11.25 -21.44 -6.50
CA GLY A 6 -10.02 -20.68 -6.60
C GLY A 6 -9.52 -20.41 -5.20
N ILE A 7 -8.40 -21.04 -4.84
CA ILE A 7 -7.66 -20.67 -3.64
C ILE A 7 -6.91 -19.38 -4.01
N SER A 8 -7.54 -18.23 -3.81
CA SER A 8 -6.82 -16.98 -3.57
C SER A 8 -5.96 -17.22 -2.34
N THR A 9 -4.64 -17.38 -2.53
CA THR A 9 -3.72 -17.55 -1.41
C THR A 9 -3.42 -16.18 -0.83
N ARG A 10 -4.37 -15.62 -0.06
CA ARG A 10 -4.13 -14.40 0.73
C ARG A 10 -2.81 -14.53 1.48
N ARG A 11 -2.00 -13.48 1.44
CA ARG A 11 -0.73 -13.43 2.16
C ARG A 11 -1.01 -13.68 3.63
N ASP A 12 -0.14 -14.45 4.25
CA ASP A 12 -0.09 -14.51 5.70
C ASP A 12 0.54 -13.19 6.17
N PRO A 13 -0.23 -12.26 6.77
CA PRO A 13 0.30 -10.96 7.21
C PRO A 13 1.36 -11.13 8.32
N TYR A 14 1.53 -12.35 8.84
CA TYR A 14 2.55 -12.70 9.81
C TYR A 14 3.84 -13.27 9.19
N GLN A 15 3.95 -13.44 7.86
CA GLN A 15 5.19 -13.81 7.17
C GLN A 15 6.05 -12.57 6.89
N PHE A 16 7.15 -12.47 7.64
CA PHE A 16 8.12 -11.38 7.53
C PHE A 16 8.82 -11.35 6.15
N ARG A 17 8.51 -10.34 5.33
CA ARG A 17 9.44 -9.90 4.27
C ARG A 17 10.51 -9.03 4.93
N VAL A 18 11.74 -9.52 4.98
CA VAL A 18 12.85 -8.85 5.67
C VAL A 18 13.45 -7.70 4.86
N GLN A 19 13.16 -7.64 3.56
CA GLN A 19 13.61 -6.59 2.64
C GLN A 19 12.60 -6.44 1.49
N PRO A 20 12.41 -5.20 1.00
CA PRO A 20 11.72 -5.00 -0.26
C PRO A 20 12.47 -5.69 -1.41
N PRO A 21 11.79 -6.18 -2.46
CA PRO A 21 12.48 -6.56 -3.68
C PRO A 21 13.31 -5.38 -4.23
N SER A 22 14.36 -5.69 -5.01
CA SER A 22 15.21 -4.68 -5.65
C SER A 22 14.58 -4.24 -6.98
N PRO A 23 14.76 -2.96 -7.39
CA PRO A 23 14.24 -2.51 -8.67
C PRO A 23 14.75 -3.39 -9.82
N PRO A 24 13.93 -3.65 -10.85
CA PRO A 24 14.42 -4.25 -12.08
C PRO A 24 15.64 -3.47 -12.58
N LYS A 25 16.65 -4.19 -13.07
CA LYS A 25 17.87 -3.56 -13.57
C LYS A 25 17.53 -2.74 -14.81
N ILE A 26 17.96 -1.47 -14.81
CA ILE A 26 17.85 -0.58 -15.96
C ILE A 26 18.77 -1.10 -17.07
N ASP A 27 18.22 -1.77 -18.07
CA ASP A 27 18.96 -2.03 -19.31
C ASP A 27 18.96 -0.74 -20.14
N ALA A 28 19.96 0.11 -19.90
CA ALA A 28 20.17 1.38 -20.61
C ALA A 28 20.39 1.24 -22.14
N GLU A 29 20.20 0.05 -22.72
CA GLU A 29 20.49 -0.24 -24.13
C GLU A 29 19.27 -0.27 -25.05
N GLN A 30 18.03 -0.23 -24.56
CA GLN A 30 16.86 -0.23 -25.47
C GLN A 30 16.52 1.14 -26.08
N GLY A 31 17.25 2.20 -25.71
CA GLY A 31 17.19 3.51 -26.37
C GLY A 31 17.98 3.61 -27.69
N SER A 32 18.67 2.55 -28.15
CA SER A 32 19.37 2.59 -29.44
C SER A 32 19.10 1.33 -30.29
N SER A 33 18.16 1.44 -31.22
CA SER A 33 18.05 0.46 -32.30
C SER A 33 19.22 0.64 -33.28
N GLN A 34 20.33 -0.07 -33.08
CA GLN A 34 21.36 -0.22 -34.12
C GLN A 34 20.88 -1.22 -35.18
N GLY A 35 20.24 -0.71 -36.23
CA GLY A 35 20.08 -1.43 -37.49
C GLY A 35 21.42 -1.52 -38.23
N ALA A 36 21.89 -2.74 -38.49
CA ALA A 36 23.13 -3.01 -39.21
C ALA A 36 23.05 -2.54 -40.67
N GLU A 37 23.82 -1.51 -41.05
CA GLU A 37 24.02 -1.13 -42.45
C GLU A 37 25.28 -1.81 -43.03
N LYS A 38 25.06 -2.64 -44.06
CA LYS A 38 26.09 -3.13 -44.97
C LYS A 38 26.72 -1.94 -45.72
N GLN A 39 28.04 -1.79 -45.59
CA GLN A 39 28.81 -0.83 -46.37
C GLN A 39 28.90 -1.26 -47.84
N GLU A 40 28.39 -0.41 -48.74
CA GLU A 40 28.84 -0.37 -50.13
C GLU A 40 29.65 0.92 -50.34
N GLN A 41 30.91 0.73 -50.75
CA GLN A 41 31.84 1.80 -51.11
C GLN A 41 31.45 2.41 -52.46
N THR A 42 31.32 3.73 -52.53
CA THR A 42 31.75 4.48 -53.72
C THR A 42 32.43 5.79 -53.33
N SER A 43 33.42 6.10 -54.13
CA SER A 43 34.51 7.04 -53.93
C SER A 43 34.23 8.48 -54.38
N GLU A 44 34.97 9.37 -53.74
CA GLU A 44 35.67 10.54 -54.30
C GLU A 44 35.07 11.95 -54.14
N LYS A 45 35.83 12.73 -53.35
CA LYS A 45 36.08 14.18 -53.34
C LYS A 45 34.98 15.12 -53.85
N ASP A 46 34.55 15.99 -52.93
CA ASP A 46 34.84 17.42 -53.08
C ASP A 46 34.83 18.13 -51.72
N LYS A 47 35.81 19.02 -51.52
CA LYS A 47 35.92 19.87 -50.33
C LYS A 47 34.99 21.07 -50.50
N VAL A 48 34.03 21.23 -49.59
CA VAL A 48 33.36 22.51 -49.34
C VAL A 48 33.63 22.90 -47.89
N PRO A 49 34.15 24.11 -47.60
CA PRO A 49 34.28 24.61 -46.24
C PRO A 49 32.97 25.30 -45.84
N ALA A 50 32.29 24.79 -44.82
CA ALA A 50 31.22 25.49 -44.13
C ALA A 50 31.01 24.86 -42.75
N ASP A 51 30.61 25.69 -41.79
CA ASP A 51 29.96 25.30 -40.53
C ASP A 51 28.69 24.47 -40.83
N VAL A 52 28.88 23.24 -41.29
CA VAL A 52 27.81 22.28 -41.47
C VAL A 52 27.75 21.49 -40.18
N VAL A 53 26.71 21.75 -39.40
CA VAL A 53 26.22 20.82 -38.37
C VAL A 53 26.19 19.45 -39.05
N GLY A 54 27.18 18.60 -38.77
CA GLY A 54 27.38 17.35 -39.48
C GLY A 54 26.10 16.52 -39.46
N ALA A 55 25.88 15.70 -40.49
CA ALA A 55 24.72 14.81 -40.51
C ALA A 55 24.61 13.94 -39.24
N SER A 56 25.74 13.69 -38.54
CA SER A 56 25.76 13.08 -37.20
C SER A 56 25.12 13.96 -36.13
N THR A 57 25.44 15.26 -36.04
CA THR A 57 24.85 16.14 -35.02
C THR A 57 23.38 16.47 -35.29
N LEU A 58 22.92 16.46 -36.54
CA LEU A 58 21.48 16.52 -36.87
C LEU A 58 20.76 15.20 -36.61
N ARG A 59 21.39 14.04 -36.85
CA ARG A 59 20.84 12.73 -36.46
C ARG A 59 20.78 12.57 -34.95
N ASP A 60 21.81 13.01 -34.23
CA ASP A 60 21.86 12.99 -32.76
C ASP A 60 20.85 13.98 -32.17
N ALA A 61 20.69 15.17 -32.78
CA ALA A 61 19.65 16.10 -32.39
C ALA A 61 18.24 15.57 -32.73
N ALA A 62 18.04 14.93 -33.87
CA ALA A 62 16.77 14.30 -34.24
C ALA A 62 16.45 13.10 -33.35
N ALA A 63 17.43 12.29 -32.97
CA ALA A 63 17.27 11.20 -32.00
C ALA A 63 16.94 11.75 -30.61
N ARG A 64 17.60 12.84 -30.18
CA ARG A 64 17.24 13.55 -28.94
C ARG A 64 15.83 14.15 -28.99
N TRP A 65 15.41 14.70 -30.13
CA TRP A 65 14.06 15.21 -30.31
C TRP A 65 13.01 14.10 -30.41
N GLN A 66 13.33 12.95 -31.03
CA GLN A 66 12.48 11.76 -31.03
C GLN A 66 12.35 11.14 -29.64
N ALA A 67 13.40 11.21 -28.82
CA ALA A 67 13.36 10.80 -27.41
C ALA A 67 12.64 11.81 -26.49
N MET A 68 12.35 13.03 -26.98
CA MET A 68 11.66 14.09 -26.24
C MET A 68 10.24 14.37 -26.77
N ALA A 69 9.80 13.68 -27.83
CA ALA A 69 8.49 13.88 -28.41
C ALA A 69 7.48 12.98 -27.70
N ILE A 70 6.36 13.56 -27.27
CA ILE A 70 5.20 12.78 -26.81
C ILE A 70 4.86 11.77 -27.90
N ARG A 71 4.97 10.48 -27.56
CA ARG A 71 4.66 9.39 -28.48
C ARG A 71 3.28 8.87 -28.15
N ILE A 72 2.33 9.10 -29.05
CA ILE A 72 1.00 8.48 -28.96
C ILE A 72 1.11 7.06 -29.51
N LEU A 73 0.79 6.07 -28.69
CA LEU A 73 0.77 4.64 -29.00
C LEU A 73 -0.68 4.17 -28.87
N LEU A 74 -1.19 3.53 -29.92
CA LEU A 74 -2.56 3.00 -29.96
C LEU A 74 -2.48 1.51 -30.32
N GLY A 75 -2.99 0.62 -29.47
CA GLY A 75 -3.10 -0.81 -29.75
C GLY A 75 -4.35 -1.12 -30.58
N GLY A 76 -5.50 -0.79 -30.02
CA GLY A 76 -6.79 -0.90 -30.67
C GLY A 76 -7.57 -2.10 -30.15
N GLY A 77 -7.39 -3.28 -30.74
CA GLY A 77 -8.19 -4.44 -30.37
C GLY A 77 -7.46 -5.74 -30.63
N GLY A 78 -7.58 -6.68 -29.69
CA GLY A 78 -6.74 -7.87 -29.58
C GLY A 78 -5.43 -7.56 -28.85
N ASP A 79 -4.73 -8.61 -28.44
CA ASP A 79 -3.51 -8.51 -27.63
C ASP A 79 -2.35 -7.80 -28.38
N ASP A 80 -1.95 -6.63 -27.88
CA ASP A 80 -0.95 -5.75 -28.44
C ASP A 80 0.34 -5.69 -27.59
N THR A 81 1.42 -5.21 -28.20
CA THR A 81 2.68 -4.96 -27.48
C THR A 81 3.16 -3.55 -27.79
N LEU A 82 3.12 -2.68 -26.78
CA LEU A 82 3.37 -1.26 -26.91
C LEU A 82 4.61 -0.88 -26.10
N SER A 83 5.55 -0.19 -26.75
CA SER A 83 6.71 0.34 -26.06
C SER A 83 6.94 1.81 -26.39
N GLY A 84 7.02 2.63 -25.36
CA GLY A 84 7.15 4.08 -25.42
C GLY A 84 8.39 4.59 -24.69
N GLY A 85 9.03 5.62 -25.24
CA GLY A 85 10.04 6.37 -24.50
C GLY A 85 9.42 7.30 -23.47
N ALA A 86 10.22 8.20 -22.89
CA ALA A 86 9.72 9.13 -21.89
C ALA A 86 8.59 10.02 -22.46
N ASN A 87 7.66 10.43 -21.62
CA ASN A 87 6.52 11.28 -22.00
C ASN A 87 5.58 10.63 -23.03
N SER A 88 5.46 9.31 -23.05
CA SER A 88 4.54 8.63 -23.98
C SER A 88 3.08 8.74 -23.51
N ALA A 89 2.15 8.66 -24.45
CA ALA A 89 0.72 8.52 -24.19
C ALA A 89 0.26 7.22 -24.84
N VAL A 90 -0.25 6.28 -24.05
CA VAL A 90 -0.68 4.94 -24.49
C VAL A 90 -2.17 4.78 -24.25
N ASP A 91 -2.85 4.24 -25.24
CA ASP A 91 -4.22 3.73 -25.19
C ASP A 91 -4.15 2.35 -25.87
N ALA A 92 -4.15 1.28 -25.07
CA ALA A 92 -3.89 -0.07 -25.58
C ALA A 92 -5.18 -0.69 -26.14
N GLY A 93 -6.32 -0.43 -25.52
CA GLY A 93 -7.63 -0.54 -26.14
C GLY A 93 -8.38 -1.74 -25.60
N GLY A 94 -8.40 -2.86 -26.31
CA GLY A 94 -8.99 -4.06 -25.77
C GLY A 94 -8.22 -5.31 -26.18
N GLY A 95 -8.18 -6.33 -25.34
CA GLY A 95 -7.25 -7.45 -25.48
C GLY A 95 -6.29 -7.47 -24.29
N ASN A 96 -5.51 -8.53 -24.16
CA ASN A 96 -4.55 -8.63 -23.06
C ASN A 96 -3.20 -8.06 -23.52
N ASP A 97 -2.94 -6.80 -23.19
CA ASP A 97 -1.87 -6.00 -23.75
C ASP A 97 -0.58 -6.07 -22.93
N THR A 98 0.56 -5.85 -23.57
CA THR A 98 1.86 -5.72 -22.90
C THR A 98 2.44 -4.33 -23.17
N ILE A 99 2.59 -3.53 -22.12
CA ILE A 99 2.95 -2.12 -22.19
C ILE A 99 4.25 -1.88 -21.41
N ASP A 100 5.25 -1.25 -22.04
CA ASP A 100 6.49 -0.82 -21.38
C ASP A 100 6.82 0.63 -21.77
N VAL A 101 6.66 1.56 -20.81
CA VAL A 101 6.86 3.00 -21.03
C VAL A 101 7.81 3.62 -20.02
N TRP A 102 8.66 4.52 -20.50
CA TRP A 102 9.62 5.26 -19.67
C TRP A 102 8.95 6.42 -18.92
N GLU A 103 9.75 7.24 -18.24
CA GLU A 103 9.29 8.22 -17.25
C GLU A 103 8.27 9.23 -17.80
N HIS A 104 7.44 9.76 -16.90
CA HIS A 104 6.39 10.76 -17.19
C HIS A 104 5.39 10.33 -18.26
N SER A 105 5.13 9.03 -18.41
CA SER A 105 4.19 8.54 -19.40
C SER A 105 2.77 8.48 -18.84
N SER A 106 1.77 8.51 -19.73
CA SER A 106 0.37 8.26 -19.42
C SER A 106 -0.05 6.98 -20.11
N VAL A 107 -0.59 6.03 -19.37
CA VAL A 107 -1.03 4.73 -19.87
C VAL A 107 -2.49 4.51 -19.50
N ASP A 108 -3.24 4.02 -20.48
CA ASP A 108 -4.58 3.44 -20.35
C ASP A 108 -4.49 2.05 -20.98
N GLY A 109 -4.60 1.00 -20.17
CA GLY A 109 -4.59 -0.40 -20.62
C GLY A 109 -5.86 -0.71 -21.40
N GLY A 110 -7.01 -0.52 -20.76
CA GLY A 110 -8.32 -0.64 -21.39
C GLY A 110 -9.02 -1.92 -20.98
N ASP A 111 -9.67 -2.62 -21.91
CA ASP A 111 -10.36 -3.88 -21.61
C ASP A 111 -9.41 -5.09 -21.76
N GLY A 112 -9.28 -5.97 -20.77
CA GLY A 112 -8.49 -7.19 -20.83
C GLY A 112 -7.52 -7.30 -19.66
N ASP A 113 -6.82 -8.44 -19.54
CA ASP A 113 -5.84 -8.62 -18.47
C ASP A 113 -4.47 -8.12 -18.96
N ASP A 114 -4.09 -6.90 -18.60
CA ASP A 114 -2.92 -6.21 -19.12
C ASP A 114 -1.66 -6.41 -18.28
N SER A 115 -0.50 -6.27 -18.93
CA SER A 115 0.81 -6.25 -18.26
C SER A 115 1.50 -4.92 -18.52
N ILE A 116 1.52 -4.06 -17.51
CA ILE A 116 1.97 -2.67 -17.60
C ILE A 116 3.22 -2.47 -16.77
N ARG A 117 4.29 -2.02 -17.44
CA ARG A 117 5.49 -1.50 -16.79
C ARG A 117 5.63 -0.01 -17.11
N ALA A 118 5.63 0.82 -16.08
CA ALA A 118 5.86 2.25 -16.23
C ALA A 118 6.99 2.74 -15.33
N TRP A 119 7.86 3.59 -15.87
CA TRP A 119 8.92 4.22 -15.09
C TRP A 119 8.38 5.41 -14.27
N SER A 120 9.27 6.06 -13.52
CA SER A 120 8.92 7.09 -12.55
C SER A 120 8.04 8.21 -13.10
N GLU A 121 7.24 8.81 -12.23
CA GLU A 121 6.35 9.94 -12.55
C GLU A 121 5.29 9.64 -13.61
N SER A 122 5.03 8.34 -13.88
CA SER A 122 4.01 7.94 -14.85
C SER A 122 2.64 7.81 -14.21
N LYS A 123 1.62 8.09 -15.01
CA LYS A 123 0.22 7.82 -14.69
C LYS A 123 -0.23 6.55 -15.40
N VAL A 124 -0.81 5.61 -14.68
CA VAL A 124 -1.28 4.32 -15.21
C VAL A 124 -2.72 4.09 -14.78
N LEU A 125 -3.57 3.78 -15.75
CA LEU A 125 -4.87 3.17 -15.56
C LEU A 125 -4.77 1.75 -16.12
N GLY A 126 -5.07 0.72 -15.31
CA GLY A 126 -5.18 -0.66 -15.77
C GLY A 126 -6.38 -0.79 -16.69
N GLY A 127 -7.58 -0.61 -16.14
CA GLY A 127 -8.82 -0.56 -16.89
C GLY A 127 -9.80 -1.59 -16.38
N ALA A 128 -10.25 -2.49 -17.24
CA ALA A 128 -11.15 -3.57 -16.87
C ALA A 128 -10.51 -4.93 -17.18
N GLY A 129 -10.38 -5.80 -16.19
CA GLY A 129 -9.66 -7.07 -16.30
C GLY A 129 -8.69 -7.22 -15.14
N ASP A 130 -8.06 -8.39 -15.01
CA ASP A 130 -7.15 -8.65 -13.89
C ASP A 130 -5.72 -8.20 -14.27
N ASP A 131 -5.35 -6.96 -13.96
CA ASP A 131 -4.14 -6.32 -14.47
C ASP A 131 -2.87 -6.60 -13.65
N GLN A 132 -1.72 -6.56 -14.31
CA GLN A 132 -0.40 -6.62 -13.69
C GLN A 132 0.37 -5.32 -13.91
N ILE A 133 0.47 -4.51 -12.86
CA ILE A 133 1.01 -3.15 -12.94
C ILE A 133 2.28 -3.03 -12.09
N ASP A 134 3.40 -2.61 -12.70
CA ASP A 134 4.67 -2.32 -12.02
C ASP A 134 5.12 -0.89 -12.38
N VAL A 135 4.95 0.03 -11.43
CA VAL A 135 5.25 1.46 -11.60
C VAL A 135 6.36 1.89 -10.65
N TRP A 136 7.41 2.48 -11.21
CA TRP A 136 8.51 3.05 -10.43
C TRP A 136 8.07 4.27 -9.59
N SER A 137 9.02 4.92 -8.93
CA SER A 137 8.72 5.95 -7.93
C SER A 137 7.90 7.10 -8.49
N GLU A 138 7.13 7.75 -7.62
CA GLU A 138 6.30 8.92 -7.96
C GLU A 138 5.18 8.59 -8.97
N GLY A 139 4.72 7.34 -9.01
CA GLY A 139 3.63 6.91 -9.89
C GLY A 139 2.24 7.34 -9.40
N ASP A 140 1.30 7.49 -10.33
CA ASP A 140 -0.15 7.63 -10.07
C ASP A 140 -0.87 6.46 -10.74
N VAL A 141 -1.30 5.49 -9.94
CA VAL A 141 -1.82 4.20 -10.41
C VAL A 141 -3.27 4.02 -9.98
N ASP A 142 -4.10 3.58 -10.92
CA ASP A 142 -5.48 3.12 -10.72
C ASP A 142 -5.59 1.75 -11.40
N GLY A 143 -5.85 0.69 -10.64
CA GLY A 143 -6.01 -0.66 -11.18
C GLY A 143 -7.26 -0.74 -12.05
N GLY A 144 -8.41 -0.44 -11.45
CA GLY A 144 -9.68 -0.29 -12.16
C GLY A 144 -10.69 -1.35 -11.72
N ASP A 145 -11.35 -2.00 -12.68
CA ASP A 145 -12.25 -3.13 -12.41
C ASP A 145 -11.48 -4.45 -12.62
N GLY A 146 -11.48 -5.37 -11.66
CA GLY A 146 -10.80 -6.66 -11.75
C GLY A 146 -9.94 -6.96 -10.53
N ASP A 147 -9.43 -8.18 -10.42
CA ASP A 147 -8.54 -8.55 -9.31
C ASP A 147 -7.08 -8.20 -9.70
N ASP A 148 -6.62 -6.99 -9.37
CA ASP A 148 -5.37 -6.43 -9.87
C ASP A 148 -4.14 -6.82 -9.04
N SER A 149 -2.96 -6.86 -9.68
CA SER A 149 -1.68 -7.00 -9.03
C SER A 149 -0.80 -5.79 -9.26
N ILE A 150 -0.70 -4.94 -8.24
CA ILE A 150 -0.05 -3.63 -8.33
C ILE A 150 1.24 -3.59 -7.49
N LYS A 151 2.33 -3.18 -8.12
CA LYS A 151 3.60 -2.82 -7.47
C LYS A 151 3.91 -1.38 -7.76
N ALA A 152 3.97 -0.56 -6.72
CA ALA A 152 4.37 0.83 -6.85
C ALA A 152 5.55 1.15 -5.94
N TRP A 153 6.62 1.70 -6.52
CA TRP A 153 7.80 2.09 -5.76
C TRP A 153 7.54 3.36 -4.95
N SER A 154 8.59 3.93 -4.35
CA SER A 154 8.47 5.04 -3.39
C SER A 154 7.65 6.22 -3.90
N ASP A 155 6.99 6.92 -2.98
CA ASP A 155 6.28 8.18 -3.22
C ASP A 155 5.15 8.09 -4.25
N SER A 156 4.53 6.91 -4.38
CA SER A 156 3.46 6.67 -5.35
C SER A 156 2.07 6.82 -4.73
N ARG A 157 1.08 7.15 -5.57
CA ARG A 157 -0.34 7.03 -5.26
C ARG A 157 -0.89 5.80 -5.97
N VAL A 158 -1.57 4.92 -5.22
CA VAL A 158 -2.18 3.70 -5.75
C VAL A 158 -3.64 3.63 -5.32
N LEU A 159 -4.50 3.36 -6.29
CA LEU A 159 -5.88 2.91 -6.11
C LEU A 159 -5.96 1.49 -6.66
N GLY A 160 -6.44 0.53 -5.88
CA GLY A 160 -6.73 -0.82 -6.36
C GLY A 160 -7.92 -0.78 -7.29
N GLY A 161 -9.08 -0.43 -6.74
CA GLY A 161 -10.29 -0.17 -7.52
C GLY A 161 -11.42 -1.07 -7.06
N ALA A 162 -11.97 -1.87 -7.96
CA ALA A 162 -13.01 -2.84 -7.65
C ALA A 162 -12.54 -4.25 -7.97
N GLY A 163 -12.49 -5.12 -6.98
CA GLY A 163 -11.96 -6.48 -7.10
C GLY A 163 -11.15 -6.83 -5.85
N ASP A 164 -10.68 -8.07 -5.76
CA ASP A 164 -9.82 -8.49 -4.65
C ASP A 164 -8.34 -8.23 -5.05
N ASP A 165 -7.81 -7.05 -4.71
CA ASP A 165 -6.52 -6.58 -5.22
C ASP A 165 -5.32 -7.06 -4.41
N VAL A 166 -4.16 -7.18 -5.06
CA VAL A 166 -2.87 -7.46 -4.43
C VAL A 166 -1.91 -6.31 -4.64
N ILE A 167 -1.71 -5.53 -3.58
CA ILE A 167 -0.95 -4.27 -3.64
C ILE A 167 0.36 -4.38 -2.83
N ASP A 168 1.48 -4.06 -3.46
CA ASP A 168 2.81 -3.94 -2.85
C ASP A 168 3.32 -2.49 -3.08
N VAL A 169 3.36 -1.65 -2.03
CA VAL A 169 3.87 -0.27 -2.13
C VAL A 169 5.04 0.05 -1.22
N TRP A 170 5.92 0.93 -1.69
CA TRP A 170 7.14 1.33 -1.00
C TRP A 170 7.01 2.65 -0.24
N SER A 171 8.14 3.12 0.29
CA SER A 171 8.23 4.26 1.19
C SER A 171 7.47 5.51 0.71
N GLY A 172 6.75 6.18 1.60
CA GLY A 172 6.16 7.50 1.30
C GLY A 172 4.92 7.45 0.42
N SER A 173 4.32 6.27 0.22
CA SER A 173 3.20 6.10 -0.70
C SER A 173 1.85 6.37 -0.04
N TYR A 174 0.82 6.51 -0.87
CA TYR A 174 -0.58 6.48 -0.49
C TYR A 174 -1.27 5.30 -1.18
N VAL A 175 -2.09 4.55 -0.44
CA VAL A 175 -2.86 3.42 -0.96
C VAL A 175 -4.32 3.52 -0.53
N ASP A 176 -5.21 3.23 -1.46
CA ASP A 176 -6.63 2.93 -1.24
C ASP A 176 -6.91 1.62 -1.98
N GLY A 177 -7.20 0.53 -1.26
CA GLY A 177 -7.51 -0.78 -1.86
C GLY A 177 -8.79 -0.70 -2.68
N GLY A 178 -9.84 -0.16 -2.07
CA GLY A 178 -11.08 0.19 -2.76
C GLY A 178 -12.21 -0.71 -2.33
N ALA A 179 -12.80 -1.46 -3.26
CA ALA A 179 -13.91 -2.36 -2.99
C ALA A 179 -13.53 -3.80 -3.33
N GLY A 180 -13.78 -4.72 -2.41
CA GLY A 180 -13.32 -6.10 -2.52
C GLY A 180 -12.40 -6.41 -1.35
N ASP A 181 -11.99 -7.66 -1.23
CA ASP A 181 -11.18 -8.08 -0.11
C ASP A 181 -9.69 -8.03 -0.47
N ASP A 182 -9.04 -6.93 -0.12
CA ASP A 182 -7.71 -6.59 -0.60
C ASP A 182 -6.58 -7.20 0.23
N ASP A 183 -5.44 -7.41 -0.41
CA ASP A 183 -4.20 -7.83 0.22
C ASP A 183 -3.12 -6.77 -0.01
N ILE A 184 -2.80 -6.00 1.03
CA ILE A 184 -1.94 -4.82 0.95
C ILE A 184 -0.68 -5.00 1.80
N ALA A 185 0.49 -4.81 1.19
CA ALA A 185 1.75 -4.66 1.91
C ALA A 185 2.39 -3.31 1.61
N ALA A 186 2.49 -2.49 2.64
CA ALA A 186 3.00 -1.13 2.59
C ALA A 186 4.27 -1.01 3.40
N TRP A 187 5.37 -0.52 2.83
CA TRP A 187 6.62 -0.34 3.57
C TRP A 187 6.59 0.88 4.50
N SER A 188 7.61 1.73 4.52
CA SER A 188 7.72 2.82 5.50
C SER A 188 6.89 4.05 5.13
N GLU A 189 6.51 4.87 6.11
CA GLU A 189 5.95 6.21 5.88
C GLU A 189 4.75 6.21 4.91
N THR A 190 3.94 5.13 4.91
CA THR A 190 2.83 4.95 3.96
C THR A 190 1.50 5.24 4.66
N ASP A 191 0.57 5.88 3.94
CA ASP A 191 -0.83 6.03 4.35
C ASP A 191 -1.67 5.01 3.59
N VAL A 192 -2.32 4.08 4.30
CA VAL A 192 -3.02 2.93 3.74
C VAL A 192 -4.47 2.94 4.18
N HIS A 193 -5.36 2.84 3.20
CA HIS A 193 -6.78 2.54 3.39
C HIS A 193 -7.06 1.18 2.73
N GLY A 194 -7.63 0.24 3.48
CA GLY A 194 -8.11 -1.03 2.92
C GLY A 194 -9.31 -0.77 2.03
N GLY A 195 -10.38 -0.24 2.62
CA GLY A 195 -11.55 0.22 1.88
C GLY A 195 -12.79 -0.50 2.35
N ALA A 196 -13.48 -1.18 1.46
CA ALA A 196 -14.66 -1.97 1.77
C ALA A 196 -14.43 -3.43 1.41
N GLY A 197 -14.49 -4.32 2.39
CA GLY A 197 -14.18 -5.73 2.23
C GLY A 197 -13.45 -6.23 3.47
N ASP A 198 -13.26 -7.53 3.59
CA ASP A 198 -12.45 -8.09 4.67
C ASP A 198 -10.97 -8.06 4.25
N ASP A 199 -10.23 -7.01 4.59
CA ASP A 199 -8.89 -6.74 4.05
C ASP A 199 -7.76 -7.43 4.84
N VAL A 200 -6.62 -7.65 4.18
CA VAL A 200 -5.37 -8.11 4.81
C VAL A 200 -4.28 -7.07 4.59
N ILE A 201 -3.90 -6.37 5.66
CA ILE A 201 -2.98 -5.24 5.57
C ILE A 201 -1.74 -5.47 6.45
N SER A 202 -0.56 -5.29 5.86
CA SER A 202 0.70 -5.27 6.61
C SER A 202 1.47 -4.00 6.31
N ALA A 203 1.78 -3.22 7.34
CA ALA A 203 2.55 -1.98 7.22
C ALA A 203 3.74 -1.88 8.19
N TRP A 204 4.77 -1.15 7.80
CA TRP A 204 6.00 -0.97 8.59
C TRP A 204 6.34 0.50 8.82
N SER A 205 7.12 0.77 9.87
CA SER A 205 7.89 1.99 10.08
C SER A 205 7.18 3.31 9.74
N ASP A 206 6.58 3.94 10.76
CA ASP A 206 5.95 5.25 10.65
C ASP A 206 4.77 5.31 9.66
N SER A 207 4.09 4.17 9.44
CA SER A 207 2.93 4.08 8.55
C SER A 207 1.61 4.29 9.30
N ARG A 208 0.58 4.70 8.58
CA ARG A 208 -0.79 4.81 9.06
C ARG A 208 -1.67 3.85 8.25
N VAL A 209 -2.44 3.04 8.94
CA VAL A 209 -3.36 2.06 8.36
C VAL A 209 -4.76 2.29 8.88
N ASP A 210 -5.73 2.32 7.99
CA ASP A 210 -7.16 2.29 8.23
C ASP A 210 -7.75 1.10 7.45
N GLY A 211 -8.29 0.09 8.14
CA GLY A 211 -8.87 -1.09 7.48
C GLY A 211 -10.11 -0.70 6.68
N GLY A 212 -11.03 0.03 7.30
CA GLY A 212 -12.18 0.62 6.62
C GLY A 212 -13.49 -0.05 7.04
N GLU A 213 -14.24 -0.62 6.11
CA GLU A 213 -15.44 -1.41 6.41
C GLU A 213 -15.18 -2.88 6.15
N GLY A 214 -15.41 -3.75 7.13
CA GLY A 214 -15.17 -5.18 6.98
C GLY A 214 -14.52 -5.74 8.22
N ASN A 215 -14.17 -7.03 8.21
CA ASN A 215 -13.44 -7.66 9.31
C ASN A 215 -11.99 -7.85 8.88
N ASP A 216 -11.17 -6.85 9.20
CA ASP A 216 -9.84 -6.72 8.64
C ASP A 216 -8.80 -7.47 9.46
N VAL A 217 -7.72 -7.89 8.80
CA VAL A 217 -6.54 -8.46 9.43
C VAL A 217 -5.37 -7.50 9.23
N ILE A 218 -5.02 -6.77 10.28
CA ILE A 218 -4.03 -5.69 10.21
C ILE A 218 -2.79 -6.05 11.04
N ALA A 219 -1.61 -5.94 10.44
CA ALA A 219 -0.32 -6.06 11.11
C ALA A 219 0.50 -4.78 10.92
N VAL A 220 0.78 -4.06 12.00
CA VAL A 220 1.58 -2.84 11.97
C VAL A 220 2.79 -2.93 12.89
N HIS A 221 3.88 -2.26 12.52
CA HIS A 221 5.16 -2.30 13.22
C HIS A 221 5.82 -0.92 13.33
N SER A 222 6.66 -0.72 14.35
CA SER A 222 7.61 0.40 14.45
C SER A 222 6.94 1.78 14.31
N ASP A 223 6.46 2.35 15.42
CA ASP A 223 5.81 3.67 15.49
C ASP A 223 4.57 3.87 14.58
N SER A 224 4.14 2.81 13.87
CA SER A 224 2.96 2.84 13.00
C SER A 224 1.65 2.88 13.78
N VAL A 225 0.61 3.39 13.13
CA VAL A 225 -0.75 3.51 13.66
C VAL A 225 -1.69 2.59 12.88
N ALA A 226 -2.49 1.79 13.58
CA ALA A 226 -3.59 1.00 13.02
C ALA A 226 -4.95 1.51 13.51
N ILE A 227 -5.90 1.64 12.59
CA ILE A 227 -7.33 1.80 12.82
C ILE A 227 -7.98 0.59 12.15
N GLY A 228 -8.75 -0.18 12.92
CA GLY A 228 -9.53 -1.28 12.35
C GLY A 228 -10.59 -0.72 11.40
N GLY A 229 -11.40 0.20 11.91
CA GLY A 229 -12.51 0.77 11.17
C GLY A 229 -13.80 0.15 11.68
N LYS A 230 -14.79 -0.05 10.83
CA LYS A 230 -16.04 -0.71 11.22
C LYS A 230 -15.93 -2.21 10.95
N GLY A 231 -16.10 -3.00 12.00
CA GLY A 231 -16.26 -4.45 11.89
C GLY A 231 -15.74 -5.17 13.12
N ASP A 232 -15.35 -6.42 12.98
CA ASP A 232 -14.72 -7.16 14.07
C ASP A 232 -13.28 -7.51 13.65
N ASP A 233 -12.33 -6.60 13.87
CA ASP A 233 -11.00 -6.68 13.27
C ASP A 233 -9.99 -7.52 14.07
N ASP A 234 -8.98 -8.09 13.40
CA ASP A 234 -7.84 -8.78 14.01
C ASP A 234 -6.55 -7.98 13.81
N ILE A 235 -6.16 -7.23 14.84
CA ILE A 235 -5.02 -6.32 14.80
C ILE A 235 -3.83 -6.89 15.56
N ARG A 236 -2.67 -6.93 14.90
CA ARG A 236 -1.38 -7.23 15.52
C ARG A 236 -0.51 -5.98 15.58
N LEU A 237 -0.16 -5.61 16.80
CA LEU A 237 0.76 -4.51 17.08
C LEU A 237 2.16 -5.06 17.32
N GLY A 238 3.11 -4.60 16.50
CA GLY A 238 4.53 -4.68 16.75
C GLY A 238 4.99 -3.72 17.86
N PRO A 239 6.29 -3.75 18.21
CA PRO A 239 6.86 -2.80 19.16
C PRO A 239 6.57 -1.35 18.74
N ASP A 240 6.23 -0.52 19.73
CA ASP A 240 5.96 0.92 19.61
C ASP A 240 4.77 1.30 18.71
N ALA A 241 4.09 0.32 18.12
CA ALA A 241 2.89 0.56 17.33
C ALA A 241 1.69 0.93 18.22
N THR A 242 0.80 1.74 17.65
CA THR A 242 -0.40 2.25 18.31
C THR A 242 -1.64 1.79 17.55
N MET A 243 -2.65 1.32 18.27
CA MET A 243 -4.01 1.20 17.76
C MET A 243 -4.81 2.45 18.14
N GLN A 244 -5.62 2.95 17.21
CA GLN A 244 -6.69 3.90 17.48
C GLN A 244 -8.03 3.16 17.41
N PHE A 245 -8.89 3.37 18.41
CA PHE A 245 -10.19 2.71 18.52
C PHE A 245 -11.26 3.74 18.88
N SER A 246 -12.32 3.80 18.10
CA SER A 246 -13.41 4.76 18.22
C SER A 246 -14.75 4.06 18.50
N ALA A 247 -15.74 4.85 18.89
CA ALA A 247 -17.10 4.32 19.05
C ALA A 247 -17.71 4.05 17.66
N GLY A 248 -18.25 2.84 17.46
CA GLY A 248 -18.76 2.33 16.20
C GLY A 248 -17.82 1.35 15.50
N ASP A 249 -16.61 1.16 16.02
CA ASP A 249 -15.59 0.32 15.39
C ASP A 249 -15.90 -1.17 15.51
N GLY A 250 -16.70 -1.59 16.51
CA GLY A 250 -17.09 -2.99 16.69
C GLY A 250 -16.16 -3.78 17.62
N LYS A 251 -15.96 -5.07 17.36
CA LYS A 251 -15.40 -6.00 18.38
C LYS A 251 -14.03 -6.55 18.05
N ASP A 252 -13.04 -5.69 18.11
CA ASP A 252 -11.69 -6.01 17.69
C ASP A 252 -10.96 -6.97 18.63
N THR A 253 -10.07 -7.75 18.05
CA THR A 253 -9.08 -8.57 18.73
C THR A 253 -7.70 -7.98 18.50
N VAL A 254 -6.99 -7.67 19.57
CA VAL A 254 -5.65 -7.06 19.52
C VAL A 254 -4.62 -8.02 20.09
N ARG A 255 -3.58 -8.32 19.30
CA ARG A 255 -2.40 -9.07 19.72
C ARG A 255 -1.21 -8.13 19.85
N THR A 256 -0.71 -7.99 21.07
CA THR A 256 0.53 -7.26 21.40
C THR A 256 1.54 -8.22 22.03
N PHE A 257 2.79 -8.18 21.58
CA PHE A 257 3.85 -9.06 22.10
C PHE A 257 4.71 -8.42 23.20
N VAL A 258 5.12 -7.14 23.07
CA VAL A 258 5.80 -6.38 24.14
C VAL A 258 5.50 -4.90 23.90
N GLY A 259 4.72 -4.30 24.78
CA GLY A 259 4.31 -2.91 24.58
C GLY A 259 3.35 -2.75 23.40
N GLY A 260 2.60 -1.67 23.47
CA GLY A 260 1.51 -1.37 22.55
C GLY A 260 0.66 -0.30 23.20
N GLN A 261 0.17 0.61 22.38
CA GLN A 261 -0.66 1.70 22.84
C GLN A 261 -2.03 1.55 22.20
N ILE A 262 -3.08 1.75 22.99
CA ILE A 262 -4.44 1.87 22.48
C ILE A 262 -4.91 3.28 22.83
N GLN A 263 -5.28 4.03 21.80
CA GLN A 263 -5.82 5.37 21.91
C GLN A 263 -7.32 5.31 21.63
N PHE A 264 -8.12 5.72 22.61
CA PHE A 264 -9.57 5.73 22.52
C PHE A 264 -10.08 7.10 22.05
N GLY A 265 -10.98 7.06 21.06
CA GLY A 265 -11.72 8.22 20.58
C GLY A 265 -12.77 8.76 21.56
N GLU A 266 -13.48 9.81 21.14
CA GLU A 266 -14.54 10.41 21.95
C GLU A 266 -15.65 9.40 22.30
N GLY A 267 -16.25 9.55 23.49
CA GLY A 267 -17.34 8.69 23.94
C GLY A 267 -16.89 7.40 24.67
N LEU A 268 -15.64 6.98 24.48
CA LEU A 268 -15.01 5.87 25.19
C LEU A 268 -14.10 6.42 26.30
N SER A 269 -14.61 6.49 27.54
CA SER A 269 -13.92 7.14 28.65
C SER A 269 -13.51 6.18 29.77
N ALA A 270 -12.46 6.55 30.50
CA ALA A 270 -11.92 5.79 31.62
C ALA A 270 -12.94 5.42 32.70
N ASP A 271 -13.89 6.31 33.01
CA ASP A 271 -14.93 6.12 34.02
C ASP A 271 -16.03 5.13 33.60
N LYS A 272 -16.20 4.92 32.30
CA LYS A 272 -17.14 3.95 31.72
C LYS A 272 -16.47 2.62 31.39
N MET A 273 -15.14 2.57 31.38
CA MET A 273 -14.38 1.39 31.01
C MET A 273 -14.59 0.26 32.03
N ARG A 274 -14.82 -0.95 31.51
CA ARG A 274 -14.91 -2.19 32.27
C ARG A 274 -13.92 -3.19 31.71
N VAL A 275 -13.13 -3.77 32.59
CA VAL A 275 -12.15 -4.80 32.25
C VAL A 275 -12.62 -6.14 32.82
N THR A 276 -12.79 -7.13 31.97
CA THR A 276 -13.08 -8.51 32.36
C THR A 276 -11.99 -9.44 31.84
N TYR A 277 -11.90 -10.63 32.46
CA TYR A 277 -10.91 -11.62 32.10
C TYR A 277 -11.63 -12.94 31.82
N GLU A 278 -11.53 -13.42 30.58
CA GLU A 278 -12.23 -14.61 30.12
C GLU A 278 -11.26 -15.50 29.34
N ASN A 279 -11.19 -16.79 29.69
CA ASN A 279 -10.35 -17.78 29.01
C ASN A 279 -8.85 -17.42 28.86
N GLY A 280 -8.35 -16.49 29.68
CA GLY A 280 -6.95 -16.03 29.63
C GLY A 280 -6.72 -14.76 28.82
N ASP A 281 -7.78 -14.23 28.20
CA ASP A 281 -7.79 -12.97 27.46
C ASP A 281 -8.29 -11.83 28.36
N THR A 282 -7.91 -10.59 28.01
CA THR A 282 -8.37 -9.38 28.68
C THR A 282 -9.37 -8.66 27.78
N ILE A 283 -10.57 -8.44 28.27
CA ILE A 283 -11.66 -7.82 27.52
C ILE A 283 -11.88 -6.41 28.08
N ILE A 284 -11.85 -5.42 27.20
CA ILE A 284 -12.16 -4.02 27.50
C ILE A 284 -13.51 -3.70 26.85
N SER A 285 -14.44 -3.19 27.65
CA SER A 285 -15.78 -2.78 27.23
C SER A 285 -16.14 -1.45 27.89
N PHE A 286 -17.21 -0.79 27.43
CA PHE A 286 -17.61 0.53 27.92
C PHE A 286 -19.09 0.58 28.29
N GLU A 287 -19.43 1.08 29.48
CA GLU A 287 -20.81 1.23 29.90
C GLU A 287 -21.60 2.16 28.96
N GLY A 288 -22.74 1.67 28.47
CA GLY A 288 -23.57 2.37 27.49
C GLY A 288 -23.12 2.16 26.04
N ASN A 289 -22.12 1.32 25.80
CA ASN A 289 -21.66 0.90 24.48
C ASN A 289 -21.53 -0.63 24.43
N GLU A 290 -22.55 -1.28 23.88
CA GLU A 290 -22.63 -2.75 23.81
C GLU A 290 -22.16 -3.30 22.44
N THR A 291 -21.93 -2.42 21.47
CA THR A 291 -21.45 -2.80 20.13
C THR A 291 -19.94 -2.93 20.11
N ASP A 292 -19.24 -2.11 20.90
CA ASP A 292 -17.80 -1.97 20.80
C ASP A 292 -17.06 -2.66 21.95
N ARG A 293 -15.98 -3.38 21.62
CA ARG A 293 -15.19 -4.13 22.59
C ARG A 293 -13.82 -4.49 22.05
N ILE A 294 -12.78 -4.29 22.86
CA ILE A 294 -11.44 -4.80 22.54
C ILE A 294 -11.15 -6.08 23.31
N THR A 295 -10.68 -7.11 22.60
CA THR A 295 -10.16 -8.36 23.18
C THR A 295 -8.65 -8.42 23.03
N LEU A 296 -7.92 -8.24 24.13
CA LEU A 296 -6.47 -8.35 24.15
C LEU A 296 -6.05 -9.81 24.31
N LYS A 297 -5.30 -10.33 23.34
CA LYS A 297 -4.76 -11.69 23.32
C LYS A 297 -3.23 -11.69 23.33
N SER A 298 -2.66 -12.78 23.83
CA SER A 298 -1.20 -13.04 23.81
C SER A 298 -0.33 -11.96 24.46
N MET A 299 -0.92 -11.14 25.33
CA MET A 299 -0.27 -10.02 25.99
C MET A 299 0.88 -10.47 26.89
N ILE A 300 2.07 -9.89 26.69
CA ILE A 300 3.20 -9.98 27.61
C ILE A 300 3.55 -8.56 28.06
N GLY A 301 3.51 -8.30 29.37
CA GLY A 301 3.76 -6.97 29.94
C GLY A 301 2.49 -6.15 30.18
N SER A 302 2.57 -4.84 29.95
CA SER A 302 1.44 -3.89 30.02
C SER A 302 1.07 -3.33 28.64
N VAL A 303 -0.18 -2.91 28.51
CA VAL A 303 -0.69 -2.10 27.39
C VAL A 303 -1.08 -0.74 27.96
N ALA A 304 -0.59 0.32 27.34
CA ALA A 304 -0.95 1.68 27.70
C ALA A 304 -2.24 2.07 26.98
N LEU A 305 -3.22 2.52 27.75
CA LEU A 305 -4.48 3.06 27.27
C LEU A 305 -4.44 4.58 27.42
N THR A 306 -4.76 5.31 26.36
CA THR A 306 -4.90 6.77 26.38
C THR A 306 -6.29 7.14 25.93
N PHE A 307 -6.97 8.01 26.66
CA PHE A 307 -8.33 8.47 26.35
C PHE A 307 -8.32 9.87 25.75
N ALA A 308 -9.40 10.24 25.06
CA ALA A 308 -9.54 11.55 24.41
C ALA A 308 -9.38 12.76 25.36
N ASP A 309 -9.64 12.60 26.66
CA ASP A 309 -9.43 13.65 27.67
C ASP A 309 -7.97 13.76 28.17
N GLY A 310 -7.08 12.93 27.63
CA GLY A 310 -5.66 12.85 27.99
C GLY A 310 -5.37 11.99 29.22
N THR A 311 -6.38 11.39 29.85
CA THR A 311 -6.14 10.42 30.92
C THR A 311 -5.52 9.15 30.36
N THR A 312 -4.70 8.49 31.18
CA THR A 312 -4.04 7.24 30.80
C THR A 312 -4.26 6.16 31.86
N GLN A 313 -4.25 4.91 31.42
CA GLN A 313 -4.27 3.73 32.28
C GLN A 313 -3.34 2.66 31.73
N GLU A 314 -2.75 1.86 32.61
CA GLU A 314 -2.04 0.64 32.21
C GLU A 314 -2.88 -0.60 32.55
N ILE A 315 -3.05 -1.46 31.56
CA ILE A 315 -3.63 -2.80 31.75
C ILE A 315 -2.49 -3.80 31.80
N THR A 316 -2.61 -4.78 32.69
CA THR A 316 -1.70 -5.93 32.80
C THR A 316 -2.45 -7.22 32.51
N ARG A 317 -1.71 -8.26 32.13
CA ARG A 317 -2.28 -9.59 31.85
C ARG A 317 -3.07 -10.14 33.04
N ALA A 318 -4.13 -10.89 32.74
CA ALA A 318 -4.92 -11.66 33.69
C ALA A 318 -4.04 -12.37 34.76
N GLY A 319 -4.23 -11.99 36.03
CA GLY A 319 -3.53 -12.60 37.17
C GLY A 319 -2.41 -11.76 37.79
N GLU A 320 -2.03 -10.63 37.20
CA GLU A 320 -1.20 -9.61 37.85
C GLU A 320 -2.08 -8.40 38.26
N PRO A 321 -1.87 -7.81 39.45
CA PRO A 321 -2.66 -6.64 39.86
C PRO A 321 -2.47 -5.50 38.87
N LEU A 322 -3.58 -4.83 38.52
CA LEU A 322 -3.55 -3.58 37.75
C LEU A 322 -2.63 -2.59 38.48
N LYS A 323 -1.58 -2.11 37.80
CA LYS A 323 -0.87 -0.92 38.26
C LYS A 323 -1.70 0.29 37.88
N ALA A 324 -2.69 0.61 38.70
CA ALA A 324 -3.41 1.87 38.60
C ALA A 324 -2.49 3.02 39.04
N GLU A 325 -1.55 3.44 38.19
CA GLU A 325 -0.94 4.75 38.31
C GLU A 325 -1.81 5.75 37.54
N LEU A 326 -2.85 6.28 38.21
CA LEU A 326 -3.57 7.46 37.74
C LEU A 326 -2.61 8.65 37.81
N HIS A 327 -1.97 8.98 36.69
CA HIS A 327 -1.23 10.23 36.57
C HIS A 327 -2.22 11.33 36.19
N ASP A 328 -2.64 12.13 37.18
CA ASP A 328 -3.24 13.42 36.87
C ASP A 328 -2.17 14.38 36.35
N ALA A 329 -2.57 15.38 35.55
CA ALA A 329 -1.67 16.41 35.02
C ALA A 329 -1.08 17.34 36.12
N SER A 330 -1.16 16.97 37.41
CA SER A 330 -0.62 17.71 38.55
C SER A 330 0.36 16.91 39.42
N GLY A 331 0.68 15.67 39.06
CA GLY A 331 1.72 14.88 39.73
C GLY A 331 1.40 14.49 41.18
N LEU A 332 0.12 14.33 41.55
CA LEU A 332 -0.29 13.96 42.91
C LEU A 332 -1.00 12.60 42.94
N VAL A 333 -0.24 11.56 43.30
CA VAL A 333 -0.74 10.19 43.48
C VAL A 333 -1.75 10.11 44.64
N ARG A 334 -2.98 9.70 44.35
CA ARG A 334 -3.94 9.22 45.37
C ARG A 334 -4.19 7.73 45.16
N ALA A 335 -3.59 6.90 46.02
CA ALA A 335 -3.91 5.48 46.10
C ALA A 335 -5.31 5.28 46.72
N TYR A 336 -6.24 4.71 45.98
CA TYR A 336 -7.47 4.14 46.54
C TYR A 336 -7.25 2.64 46.78
N HIS A 337 -7.19 2.24 48.05
CA HIS A 337 -7.37 0.85 48.47
C HIS A 337 -8.85 0.64 48.83
N GLY A 338 -9.54 -0.24 48.08
CA GLY A 338 -10.86 -0.75 48.43
C GLY A 338 -10.74 -2.16 49.03
N ASN A 339 -11.29 -2.32 50.24
CA ASN A 339 -11.47 -3.58 50.97
C ASN A 339 -12.45 -4.53 50.29
#